data_AF-A0A938ME11-F1
#
_entry.id   AF-A0A938ME11-F1
#
_cell.length_a   1.000
_cell.length_b   1.000
_cell.length_c   1.000
_cell.angle_alpha   90.00
_cell.angle_beta   90.00
_cell.angle_gamma   90.00
#
_symmetry.space_group_name_H-M   'P 1'
#
loop_
_entity.id
_entity.type
_entity.pdbx_description
1 polymer ?
#
loop_
_entity_poly.entity_id
_entity_poly.type
_entity_poly.pdbx_seq_one_letter_code
_entity_poly.pdbx_strand_id
1 'polypeptide(L)'
;MKWATAIFVALTCVTSVLGAEKATQSPNVLVIPKCAKPPVIDGIVGPDEWAGAAAFTGFQHIFNWMTERQPVIYVTYDDSRIYFAMDSRFPADSKLVRVARYRDHKRVCRDDTLEIFIAPDYENRGDLDYQFLGNSLGVIQDILARPSIGNTLLGWNGNWEFKNTTSPGRWQAEVSIALAEVGLKPGRDFGLNVCR
;
A
#
# COMPACT_ATOMS: atom_id res chain seq x y z
N MET A 1 15.66 76.72 37.45
CA MET A 1 16.19 75.97 36.29
C MET A 1 15.77 74.51 36.46
N LYS A 2 14.81 74.04 35.66
CA LYS A 2 14.22 72.69 35.75
C LYS A 2 15.01 71.73 34.84
N TRP A 3 15.51 70.62 35.37
CA TRP A 3 16.11 69.54 34.57
C TRP A 3 15.39 68.22 34.89
N ALA A 4 15.05 67.52 33.81
CA ALA A 4 13.98 66.53 33.71
C ALA A 4 14.36 65.12 34.18
N THR A 5 13.37 64.42 34.72
CA THR A 5 13.40 62.99 35.08
C THR A 5 13.34 62.15 33.80
N ALA A 6 14.34 61.29 33.57
CA ALA A 6 14.31 60.29 32.50
C ALA A 6 13.48 59.07 32.95
N ILE A 7 12.42 58.77 32.21
CA ILE A 7 11.59 57.56 32.39
C ILE A 7 12.15 56.47 31.47
N PHE A 8 12.59 55.35 32.05
CA PHE A 8 12.90 54.12 31.33
C PHE A 8 11.59 53.42 30.96
N VAL A 9 11.24 53.38 29.67
CA VAL A 9 10.17 52.52 29.16
C VAL A 9 10.80 51.18 28.77
N ALA A 10 10.57 50.15 29.58
CA ALA A 10 10.92 48.78 29.24
C ALA A 10 9.87 48.24 28.26
N LEU A 11 10.28 48.05 27.00
CA LEU A 11 9.45 47.45 25.96
C LEU A 11 9.50 45.92 26.11
N THR A 12 8.49 45.32 26.74
CA THR A 12 8.34 43.86 26.79
C THR A 12 7.78 43.37 25.45
N CYS A 13 8.66 42.80 24.62
CA CYS A 13 8.27 42.09 23.42
C CYS A 13 7.57 40.79 23.82
N VAL A 14 6.24 40.75 23.77
CA VAL A 14 5.48 39.51 23.94
C VAL A 14 5.64 38.71 22.66
N THR A 15 6.59 37.78 22.65
CA THR A 15 6.67 36.77 21.58
C THR A 15 5.52 35.80 21.77
N SER A 16 4.45 35.97 21.01
CA SER A 16 3.44 34.91 20.86
C SER A 16 4.12 33.71 20.22
N VAL A 17 4.37 32.66 21.01
CA VAL A 17 4.73 31.35 20.48
C VAL A 17 3.49 30.83 19.77
N LEU A 18 3.39 31.07 18.47
CA LEU A 18 2.49 30.33 17.60
C LEU A 18 3.04 28.90 17.59
N GLY A 19 2.46 28.03 18.43
CA GLY A 19 2.67 26.61 18.31
C GLY A 19 2.22 26.20 16.90
N ALA A 20 3.16 25.74 16.08
CA ALA A 20 2.80 25.05 14.86
C ALA A 20 2.06 23.78 15.28
N GLU A 21 0.73 23.80 15.22
CA GLU A 21 -0.04 22.56 15.26
C GLU A 21 0.49 21.69 14.13
N LYS A 22 1.08 20.56 14.50
CA LYS A 22 1.44 19.51 13.54
C LYS A 22 0.12 19.16 12.85
N ALA A 23 -0.03 19.53 11.59
CA ALA A 23 -1.23 19.20 10.83
C ALA A 23 -1.42 17.69 10.95
N THR A 24 -2.47 17.27 11.65
CA THR A 24 -2.82 15.86 11.79
C THR A 24 -3.21 15.42 10.39
N GLN A 25 -2.28 14.77 9.69
CA GLN A 25 -2.50 14.32 8.33
C GLN A 25 -3.73 13.42 8.36
N SER A 26 -4.79 13.83 7.65
CA SER A 26 -5.98 13.01 7.53
C SER A 26 -5.57 11.64 6.94
N PRO A 27 -6.14 10.53 7.42
CA PRO A 27 -5.80 9.22 6.89
C PRO A 27 -6.07 9.22 5.38
N ASN A 28 -5.18 8.59 4.61
CA ASN A 28 -5.46 8.34 3.20
C ASN A 28 -6.61 7.32 3.14
N VAL A 29 -7.82 7.79 2.83
CA VAL A 29 -9.01 6.94 2.74
C VAL A 29 -9.27 6.59 1.28
N LEU A 30 -9.45 5.31 1.01
CA LEU A 30 -9.85 4.78 -0.29
C LEU A 30 -11.21 4.08 -0.13
N VAL A 31 -12.23 4.55 -0.85
CA VAL A 31 -13.51 3.84 -0.95
C VAL A 31 -13.38 2.83 -2.09
N ILE A 32 -13.48 1.55 -1.78
CA ILE A 32 -13.36 0.46 -2.75
C ILE A 32 -14.78 0.09 -3.21
N PRO A 33 -15.13 0.21 -4.50
CA PRO A 33 -16.44 -0.20 -5.02
C PRO A 33 -16.56 -1.72 -5.16
N LYS A 34 -17.78 -2.23 -4.94
CA LYS A 34 -18.14 -3.61 -5.25
C LYS A 34 -18.28 -3.78 -6.76
N CYS A 35 -17.66 -4.80 -7.35
CA CYS A 35 -17.80 -5.09 -8.77
C CYS A 35 -19.14 -5.77 -9.08
N ALA A 36 -19.70 -5.49 -10.25
CA ALA A 36 -20.87 -6.21 -10.77
C ALA A 36 -20.49 -7.57 -11.38
N LYS A 37 -19.28 -7.63 -11.96
CA LYS A 37 -18.66 -8.83 -12.51
C LYS A 37 -17.23 -8.89 -11.98
N PRO A 38 -16.79 -10.00 -11.36
CA PRO A 38 -15.40 -10.16 -10.94
C PRO A 38 -14.42 -10.03 -12.12
N PRO A 39 -13.25 -9.39 -11.91
CA PRO A 39 -12.19 -9.37 -12.91
C PRO A 39 -11.64 -10.79 -13.12
N VAL A 40 -11.11 -11.06 -14.32
CA VAL A 40 -10.46 -12.33 -14.61
C VAL A 40 -9.00 -12.20 -14.16
N ILE A 41 -8.52 -13.14 -13.35
CA ILE A 41 -7.12 -13.11 -12.90
C ILE A 41 -6.27 -13.83 -13.94
N ASP A 42 -5.85 -13.12 -14.99
CA ASP A 42 -5.01 -13.64 -16.07
C ASP A 42 -3.64 -12.96 -16.15
N GLY A 43 -3.44 -11.89 -15.38
CA GLY A 43 -2.19 -11.14 -15.28
C GLY A 43 -2.10 -10.00 -16.30
N ILE A 44 -3.18 -9.65 -16.98
CA ILE A 44 -3.27 -8.56 -17.94
C ILE A 44 -4.40 -7.62 -17.51
N VAL A 45 -4.04 -6.45 -17.02
CA VAL A 45 -5.02 -5.39 -16.73
C VAL A 45 -5.72 -4.94 -18.02
N GLY A 46 -6.94 -5.42 -18.24
CA GLY A 46 -7.80 -5.07 -19.36
C GLY A 46 -8.46 -3.69 -19.20
N PRO A 47 -8.91 -3.07 -20.31
CA PRO A 47 -9.47 -1.71 -20.28
C PRO A 47 -10.81 -1.60 -19.55
N ASP A 48 -11.65 -2.65 -19.60
CA ASP A 48 -13.04 -2.57 -19.16
C ASP A 48 -13.31 -3.27 -17.81
N GLU A 49 -12.56 -4.32 -17.47
CA GLU A 49 -12.85 -5.13 -16.29
C GLU A 49 -12.56 -4.40 -14.97
N TRP A 50 -11.68 -3.41 -15.00
CA TRP A 50 -11.30 -2.57 -13.86
C TRP A 50 -11.94 -1.18 -13.89
N ALA A 51 -12.81 -0.87 -14.86
CA ALA A 51 -13.36 0.48 -15.06
C ALA A 51 -14.17 1.02 -13.86
N GLY A 52 -14.81 0.13 -13.09
CA GLY A 52 -15.56 0.48 -11.88
C GLY A 52 -14.75 0.37 -10.58
N ALA A 53 -13.46 0.03 -10.65
CA ALA A 53 -12.61 -0.15 -9.48
C ALA A 53 -12.14 1.20 -8.91
N ALA A 54 -11.81 1.20 -7.62
CA ALA A 54 -11.00 2.28 -7.07
C ALA A 54 -9.61 2.23 -7.72
N ALA A 55 -9.01 3.40 -7.98
CA ALA A 55 -7.66 3.48 -8.51
C ALA A 55 -6.82 4.48 -7.70
N PHE A 56 -5.56 4.15 -7.45
CA PHE A 56 -4.62 5.06 -6.81
C PHE A 56 -3.20 4.89 -7.35
N THR A 57 -2.41 5.96 -7.18
CA THR A 57 -0.97 6.04 -7.48
C THR A 57 -0.32 6.93 -6.41
N GLY A 58 0.85 7.49 -6.66
CA GLY A 58 1.54 8.36 -5.69
C GLY A 58 2.46 7.58 -4.76
N PHE A 59 3.07 6.51 -5.28
CA PHE A 59 4.00 5.66 -4.55
C PHE A 59 5.21 6.48 -4.11
N GLN A 60 5.66 6.22 -2.89
CA GLN A 60 6.83 6.85 -2.31
C GLN A 60 7.89 5.79 -2.04
N HIS A 61 9.13 6.21 -2.16
CA HIS A 61 10.25 5.43 -1.65
C HIS A 61 10.17 5.36 -0.12
N ILE A 62 10.73 4.31 0.47
CA ILE A 62 10.83 4.13 1.94
C ILE A 62 11.56 5.28 2.68
N PHE A 63 12.19 6.20 1.95
CA PHE A 63 12.87 7.38 2.48
C PHE A 63 12.08 8.68 2.18
N ASN A 64 10.78 8.56 1.93
CA ASN A 64 9.82 9.67 1.79
C ASN A 64 10.06 10.62 0.60
N TRP A 65 10.65 10.12 -0.49
CA TRP A 65 10.67 10.83 -1.78
C TRP A 65 9.83 10.09 -2.81
N MET A 66 9.37 10.80 -3.84
CA MET A 66 8.62 10.19 -4.93
C MET A 66 9.46 9.17 -5.69
N THR A 67 8.90 7.99 -5.97
CA THR A 67 9.57 7.02 -6.85
C THR A 67 9.37 7.40 -8.32
N GLU A 68 10.36 7.14 -9.15
CA GLU A 68 10.27 7.40 -10.59
C GLU A 68 9.28 6.47 -11.29
N ARG A 69 9.15 5.21 -10.84
CA ARG A 69 8.13 4.29 -11.39
C ARG A 69 6.88 4.33 -10.51
N GLN A 70 5.87 5.02 -11.02
CA GLN A 70 4.55 5.18 -10.43
C GLN A 70 3.59 4.15 -11.05
N PRO A 71 3.34 3.00 -10.40
CA PRO A 71 2.28 2.14 -10.85
C PRO A 71 0.91 2.77 -10.58
N VAL A 72 -0.10 2.31 -11.30
CA VAL A 72 -1.49 2.49 -10.92
C VAL A 72 -1.97 1.17 -10.31
N ILE A 73 -2.53 1.26 -9.11
CA ILE A 73 -3.21 0.14 -8.46
C ILE A 73 -4.71 0.31 -8.61
N TYR A 74 -5.38 -0.76 -9.02
CA TYR A 74 -6.84 -0.86 -9.04
C TYR A 74 -7.29 -1.81 -7.94
N VAL A 75 -8.39 -1.49 -7.28
CA VAL A 75 -8.96 -2.32 -6.21
C VAL A 75 -10.48 -2.39 -6.34
N THR A 76 -11.02 -3.59 -6.31
CA THR A 76 -12.47 -3.84 -6.23
C THR A 76 -12.72 -5.11 -5.42
N TYR A 77 -13.98 -5.44 -5.14
CA TYR A 77 -14.32 -6.63 -4.36
C TYR A 77 -15.70 -7.16 -4.78
N ASP A 78 -15.96 -8.43 -4.46
CA ASP A 78 -17.29 -9.03 -4.49
C ASP A 78 -17.67 -9.56 -3.10
N ASP A 79 -18.71 -10.39 -2.98
CA ASP A 79 -19.16 -10.90 -1.68
C ASP A 79 -18.15 -11.85 -1.00
N SER A 80 -17.15 -12.34 -1.74
CA SER A 80 -16.25 -13.42 -1.31
C SER A 80 -14.77 -13.10 -1.43
N ARG A 81 -14.38 -12.19 -2.33
CA ARG A 81 -12.97 -11.87 -2.63
C ARG A 81 -12.77 -10.36 -2.80
N ILE A 82 -11.56 -9.93 -2.47
CA ILE A 82 -11.01 -8.64 -2.86
C ILE A 82 -9.99 -8.85 -3.99
N TYR A 83 -9.97 -7.91 -4.93
CA TYR A 83 -9.18 -7.98 -6.15
C TYR A 83 -8.28 -6.77 -6.26
N PHE A 84 -7.04 -7.00 -6.69
CA PHE A 84 -6.08 -5.96 -6.98
C PHE A 84 -5.52 -6.13 -8.38
N ALA A 85 -5.29 -5.02 -9.08
CA ALA A 85 -4.48 -5.00 -10.28
C ALA A 85 -3.39 -3.94 -10.15
N MET A 86 -2.25 -4.19 -10.80
CA MET A 86 -1.17 -3.23 -10.94
C MET A 86 -0.86 -3.05 -12.42
N ASP A 87 -0.83 -1.80 -12.90
CA ASP A 87 -0.18 -1.42 -14.16
C ASP A 87 1.06 -0.57 -13.84
N SER A 88 2.24 -1.18 -13.92
CA SER A 88 3.52 -0.53 -13.66
C SER A 88 4.28 -0.29 -14.95
N ARG A 89 4.53 0.99 -15.27
CA ARG A 89 5.28 1.40 -16.47
C ARG A 89 6.67 1.90 -16.09
N PHE A 90 7.65 1.58 -16.90
CA PHE A 90 9.06 1.95 -16.70
C PHE A 90 9.79 2.06 -18.04
N PRO A 91 10.99 2.67 -18.10
CA PRO A 91 11.77 2.74 -19.34
C PRO A 91 12.01 1.35 -19.94
N ALA A 92 11.88 1.22 -21.27
CA ALA A 92 11.88 -0.08 -21.93
C ALA A 92 13.21 -0.86 -21.83
N ASP A 93 14.31 -0.15 -21.58
CA ASP A 93 15.65 -0.69 -21.35
C ASP A 93 15.91 -1.08 -19.88
N SER A 94 15.04 -0.69 -18.96
CA SER A 94 15.13 -1.08 -17.56
C SER A 94 14.84 -2.57 -17.37
N LYS A 95 15.63 -3.20 -16.49
CA LYS A 95 15.44 -4.60 -16.11
C LYS A 95 14.76 -4.70 -14.75
N LEU A 96 13.85 -5.66 -14.63
CA LEU A 96 13.27 -6.05 -13.35
C LEU A 96 14.26 -6.93 -12.59
N VAL A 97 14.44 -6.66 -11.30
CA VAL A 97 15.13 -7.52 -10.35
C VAL A 97 14.23 -8.72 -10.09
N ARG A 98 14.75 -9.92 -10.33
CA ARG A 98 14.00 -11.16 -10.19
C ARG A 98 14.94 -12.32 -9.91
N VAL A 99 15.25 -12.59 -8.66
CA VAL A 99 16.18 -13.63 -8.18
C VAL A 99 15.45 -14.80 -7.52
N ALA A 100 14.31 -14.57 -6.86
CA ALA A 100 13.50 -15.65 -6.30
C ALA A 100 12.92 -16.53 -7.41
N ARG A 101 12.83 -17.85 -7.18
CA ARG A 101 12.43 -18.85 -8.20
C ARG A 101 11.38 -19.86 -7.75
N TYR A 102 11.07 -19.91 -6.45
CA TYR A 102 10.13 -20.87 -5.88
C TYR A 102 9.36 -20.20 -4.74
N ARG A 103 8.16 -20.70 -4.45
CA ARG A 103 7.28 -20.15 -3.40
C ARG A 103 8.02 -20.01 -2.06
N ASP A 104 7.76 -18.93 -1.33
CA ASP A 104 8.34 -18.63 0.00
C ASP A 104 9.87 -18.45 0.01
N HIS A 105 10.46 -18.16 -1.15
CA HIS A 105 11.88 -17.82 -1.22
C HIS A 105 12.16 -16.53 -0.43
N LYS A 106 13.17 -16.57 0.45
CA LYS A 106 13.59 -15.45 1.34
C LYS A 106 13.98 -14.12 0.66
N ARG A 107 13.93 -14.07 -0.66
CA ARG A 107 14.33 -12.91 -1.49
C ARG A 107 13.17 -12.35 -2.29
N VAL A 108 11.94 -12.87 -2.15
CA VAL A 108 10.78 -12.32 -2.87
C VAL A 108 10.63 -10.81 -2.57
N CYS A 109 10.72 -10.39 -1.31
CA CYS A 109 10.72 -8.97 -0.93
C CYS A 109 11.94 -8.15 -1.39
N ARG A 110 12.93 -8.76 -2.04
CA ARG A 110 14.13 -8.09 -2.61
C ARG A 110 14.12 -8.04 -4.14
N ASP A 111 13.13 -8.66 -4.76
CA ASP A 111 12.87 -8.56 -6.19
C ASP A 111 11.97 -7.34 -6.49
N ASP A 112 11.78 -7.01 -7.76
CA ASP A 112 10.62 -6.22 -8.16
C ASP A 112 9.37 -7.07 -7.88
N THR A 113 8.62 -6.65 -6.85
CA THR A 113 7.58 -7.43 -6.19
C THR A 113 6.42 -6.53 -5.84
N LEU A 114 5.21 -6.93 -6.20
CA LEU A 114 3.99 -6.33 -5.67
C LEU A 114 3.77 -6.90 -4.27
N GLU A 115 3.67 -6.03 -3.27
CA GLU A 115 3.33 -6.43 -1.91
C GLU A 115 2.03 -5.76 -1.47
N ILE A 116 1.13 -6.53 -0.87
CA ILE A 116 -0.16 -6.07 -0.37
C ILE A 116 -0.25 -6.44 1.11
N PHE A 117 -0.45 -5.43 1.95
CA PHE A 117 -0.66 -5.59 3.38
C PHE A 117 -2.13 -5.34 3.71
N ILE A 118 -2.73 -6.27 4.44
CA ILE A 118 -4.11 -6.18 4.93
C ILE A 118 -4.11 -6.30 6.45
N ALA A 119 -4.63 -5.29 7.12
CA ALA A 119 -4.88 -5.27 8.55
C ALA A 119 -6.41 -5.25 8.78
N PRO A 120 -7.06 -6.37 9.10
CA PRO A 120 -8.53 -6.43 9.15
C PRO A 120 -9.14 -5.68 10.33
N ASP A 121 -8.38 -5.48 11.41
CA ASP A 121 -8.79 -4.63 12.52
C ASP A 121 -8.33 -3.19 12.25
N TYR A 122 -9.24 -2.36 11.75
CA TYR A 122 -8.97 -0.95 11.44
C TYR A 122 -8.56 -0.12 12.67
N GLU A 123 -9.06 -0.47 13.86
CA GLU A 123 -8.76 0.28 15.09
C GLU A 123 -7.42 -0.16 15.68
N ASN A 124 -7.06 -1.44 15.53
CA ASN A 124 -5.81 -2.02 16.02
C ASN A 124 -4.88 -2.43 14.86
N ARG A 125 -4.71 -1.55 13.87
CA ARG A 125 -3.81 -1.78 12.73
C ARG A 125 -2.36 -1.95 13.20
N GLY A 126 -1.66 -2.91 12.61
CA GLY A 126 -0.29 -3.25 12.99
C GLY A 126 -0.17 -4.38 14.02
N ASP A 127 -1.28 -4.93 14.52
CA ASP A 127 -1.27 -6.08 15.44
C ASP A 127 -1.66 -7.41 14.77
N LEU A 128 -2.42 -7.35 13.68
CA LEU A 128 -2.71 -8.49 12.83
C LEU A 128 -2.57 -8.03 11.39
N ASP A 129 -1.53 -8.52 10.72
CA ASP A 129 -1.23 -8.14 9.34
C ASP A 129 -1.03 -9.39 8.48
N TYR A 130 -1.69 -9.37 7.32
CA TYR A 130 -1.48 -10.32 6.24
C TYR A 130 -0.69 -9.63 5.15
N GLN A 131 0.44 -10.21 4.75
CA GLN A 131 1.26 -9.71 3.66
C GLN A 131 1.25 -10.73 2.52
N PHE A 132 0.93 -10.27 1.32
CA PHE A 132 0.94 -11.05 0.09
C PHE A 132 1.99 -10.46 -0.85
N LEU A 133 2.91 -11.28 -1.33
CA LEU A 133 4.01 -10.85 -2.18
C LEU A 133 4.01 -11.65 -3.49
N GLY A 134 4.07 -10.96 -4.62
CA GLY A 134 4.22 -11.59 -5.93
C GLY A 134 5.28 -10.89 -6.79
N ASN A 135 6.33 -11.61 -7.17
CA ASN A 135 7.39 -11.05 -8.02
C ASN A 135 7.07 -11.18 -9.52
N SER A 136 7.87 -10.50 -10.35
CA SER A 136 7.73 -10.50 -11.81
C SER A 136 7.97 -11.85 -12.53
N LEU A 137 8.30 -12.93 -11.80
CA LEU A 137 8.36 -14.30 -12.32
C LEU A 137 7.16 -15.16 -11.90
N GLY A 138 6.19 -14.59 -11.18
CA GLY A 138 5.06 -15.35 -10.66
C GLY A 138 5.37 -16.10 -9.37
N VAL A 139 6.53 -15.86 -8.76
CA VAL A 139 6.87 -16.42 -7.46
C VAL A 139 6.12 -15.65 -6.39
N ILE A 140 5.44 -16.41 -5.52
CA ILE A 140 4.64 -15.86 -4.44
C ILE A 140 5.21 -16.19 -3.06
N GLN A 141 4.92 -15.34 -2.09
CA GLN A 141 5.11 -15.56 -0.67
C GLN A 141 3.96 -14.89 0.07
N ASP A 142 3.54 -15.46 1.19
CA ASP A 142 2.57 -14.88 2.10
C ASP A 142 3.03 -15.03 3.55
N ILE A 143 2.63 -14.05 4.37
CA ILE A 143 3.06 -13.94 5.76
C ILE A 143 1.87 -13.50 6.60
N LEU A 144 1.66 -14.19 7.72
CA LEU A 144 0.76 -13.75 8.78
C LEU A 144 1.59 -13.26 9.97
N ALA A 145 1.46 -11.98 10.32
CA ALA A 145 2.15 -11.37 11.45
C ALA A 145 1.17 -11.01 12.57
N ARG A 146 1.60 -11.26 13.82
CA ARG A 146 0.97 -10.75 15.05
C ARG A 146 2.03 -10.10 15.95
N PRO A 147 2.38 -8.83 15.70
CA PRO A 147 3.46 -8.15 16.42
C PRO A 147 3.30 -8.07 17.94
N SER A 148 2.10 -7.87 18.50
CA SER A 148 1.93 -7.76 19.97
C SER A 148 2.41 -8.99 20.75
N ILE A 149 2.34 -10.17 20.12
CA ILE A 149 2.78 -11.43 20.71
C ILE A 149 4.08 -11.96 20.08
N GLY A 150 4.76 -11.13 19.28
CA GLY A 150 6.03 -11.48 18.63
C GLY A 150 5.93 -12.67 17.66
N ASN A 151 4.75 -12.91 17.08
CA ASN A 151 4.53 -14.07 16.21
C ASN A 151 4.56 -13.67 14.74
N THR A 152 5.33 -14.37 13.91
CA THR A 152 5.36 -14.18 12.45
C THR A 152 5.42 -15.55 11.79
N LEU A 153 4.37 -15.88 11.03
CA LEU A 153 4.19 -17.17 10.39
C LEU A 153 4.54 -17.04 8.90
N LEU A 154 5.80 -17.34 8.57
CA LEU A 154 6.32 -17.31 7.19
C LEU A 154 5.83 -18.48 6.31
N GLY A 155 5.13 -19.46 6.89
CA GLY A 155 4.56 -20.62 6.17
C GLY A 155 3.04 -20.67 6.21
N TRP A 156 2.39 -19.56 6.58
CA TRP A 156 0.95 -19.43 6.46
C TRP A 156 0.60 -19.28 4.98
N ASN A 157 -0.27 -20.15 4.45
CA ASN A 157 -0.63 -20.15 3.04
C ASN A 157 -2.12 -19.83 2.88
N GLY A 158 -2.44 -18.59 2.50
CA GLY A 158 -3.82 -18.15 2.34
C GLY A 158 -4.47 -18.66 1.04
N ASN A 159 -5.80 -18.57 0.95
CA ASN A 159 -6.53 -18.73 -0.31
C ASN A 159 -6.46 -17.44 -1.16
N TRP A 160 -5.45 -17.35 -2.01
CA TRP A 160 -5.27 -16.25 -2.95
C TRP A 160 -4.62 -16.69 -4.26
N GLU A 161 -4.79 -15.89 -5.31
CA GLU A 161 -4.20 -16.10 -6.63
C GLU A 161 -3.41 -14.86 -7.05
N PHE A 162 -2.31 -15.09 -7.78
CA PHE A 162 -1.47 -14.06 -8.39
C PHE A 162 -1.12 -14.46 -9.82
N LYS A 163 -1.41 -13.58 -10.77
CA LYS A 163 -0.99 -13.71 -12.17
C LYS A 163 -0.35 -12.41 -12.62
N ASN A 164 0.61 -12.50 -13.54
CA ASN A 164 1.27 -11.31 -14.05
C ASN A 164 1.79 -11.52 -15.48
N THR A 165 2.01 -10.41 -16.16
CA THR A 165 2.64 -10.35 -17.48
C THR A 165 3.70 -9.25 -17.48
N THR A 166 4.88 -9.56 -18.01
CA THR A 166 5.95 -8.57 -18.24
C THR A 166 6.18 -8.39 -19.74
N SER A 167 6.37 -7.15 -20.15
CA SER A 167 6.76 -6.75 -21.50
C SER A 167 7.78 -5.60 -21.42
N PRO A 168 8.49 -5.25 -22.50
CA PRO A 168 9.42 -4.13 -22.47
C PRO A 168 8.75 -2.85 -21.96
N GLY A 169 9.23 -2.35 -20.81
CA GLY A 169 8.73 -1.12 -20.19
C GLY A 169 7.40 -1.23 -19.45
N ARG A 170 6.83 -2.44 -19.27
CA ARG A 170 5.56 -2.62 -18.56
C ARG A 170 5.49 -3.94 -17.80
N TRP A 171 5.00 -3.88 -16.57
CA TRP A 171 4.66 -5.03 -15.75
C TRP A 171 3.23 -4.89 -15.23
N GLN A 172 2.40 -5.86 -15.59
CA GLN A 172 1.01 -5.96 -15.16
C GLN A 172 0.87 -7.13 -14.20
N ALA A 173 0.10 -6.98 -13.13
CA ALA A 173 -0.18 -8.04 -12.19
C ALA A 173 -1.63 -7.96 -11.70
N GLU A 174 -2.21 -9.10 -11.39
CA GLU A 174 -3.57 -9.25 -10.87
C GLU A 174 -3.58 -10.23 -9.70
N VAL A 175 -4.38 -9.90 -8.69
CA VAL A 175 -4.45 -10.61 -7.42
C VAL A 175 -5.90 -10.80 -7.04
N SER A 176 -6.25 -11.99 -6.55
CA SER A 176 -7.52 -12.22 -5.85
C SER A 176 -7.27 -12.86 -4.50
N ILE A 177 -7.87 -12.32 -3.43
CA ILE A 177 -7.73 -12.83 -2.07
C ILE A 177 -9.12 -13.11 -1.51
N ALA A 178 -9.33 -14.31 -0.94
CA ALA A 178 -10.58 -14.63 -0.26
C ALA A 178 -10.74 -13.74 1.00
N LEU A 179 -11.86 -13.03 1.12
CA LEU A 179 -12.12 -12.13 2.25
C LEU A 179 -12.08 -12.87 3.59
N ALA A 180 -12.63 -14.09 3.64
CA ALA A 180 -12.66 -14.92 4.83
C ALA A 180 -11.25 -15.30 5.34
N GLU A 181 -10.28 -15.42 4.44
CA GLU A 181 -8.90 -15.79 4.78
C GLU A 181 -8.20 -14.71 5.62
N VAL A 182 -8.53 -13.46 5.32
CA VAL A 182 -7.95 -12.27 5.97
C VAL A 182 -8.89 -11.65 6.99
N GLY A 183 -9.99 -12.33 7.35
CA GLY A 183 -10.96 -11.84 8.33
C GLY A 183 -11.77 -10.61 7.87
N LEU A 184 -11.80 -10.32 6.58
CA LEU A 184 -12.56 -9.21 6.01
C LEU A 184 -14.02 -9.58 5.74
N LYS A 185 -14.88 -8.56 5.76
CA LYS A 185 -16.29 -8.65 5.37
C LYS A 185 -16.68 -7.38 4.60
N PRO A 186 -17.56 -7.46 3.59
CA PRO A 186 -18.10 -6.28 2.92
C PRO A 186 -18.65 -5.23 3.90
N GLY A 187 -18.43 -3.95 3.61
CA GLY A 187 -18.96 -2.83 4.39
C GLY A 187 -18.22 -2.54 5.71
N ARG A 188 -17.01 -3.09 5.89
CA ARG A 188 -16.14 -2.81 7.03
C ARG A 188 -14.86 -2.14 6.55
N ASP A 189 -14.41 -1.15 7.32
CA ASP A 189 -13.11 -0.52 7.10
C ASP A 189 -11.98 -1.48 7.53
N PHE A 190 -10.84 -1.38 6.84
CA PHE A 190 -9.63 -2.14 7.14
C PHE A 190 -8.37 -1.33 6.78
N GLY A 191 -7.21 -1.74 7.29
CA GLY A 191 -5.92 -1.17 6.91
C GLY A 191 -5.40 -1.78 5.61
N LEU A 192 -4.98 -0.93 4.68
CA LEU A 192 -4.37 -1.33 3.43
C LEU A 192 -3.05 -0.58 3.25
N ASN A 193 -2.00 -1.30 2.87
CA ASN A 193 -0.79 -0.70 2.31
C ASN A 193 -0.34 -1.53 1.10
N VAL A 194 0.22 -0.87 0.09
CA VAL A 194 0.70 -1.53 -1.13
C VAL A 194 2.11 -1.02 -1.44
N CYS A 195 3.04 -1.95 -1.69
CA CYS A 195 4.43 -1.66 -2.04
C CYS A 195 4.79 -2.28 -3.39
N ARG A 196 5.84 -1.74 -4.04
CA ARG A 196 6.35 -2.22 -5.33
C ARG A 196 7.83 -1.88 -5.55
#